data_AF-A0A847X8M0-F1
#
_entry.id   AF-A0A847X8M0-F1
#
_cell.length_a   1.000
_cell.length_b   1.000
_cell.length_c   1.000
_cell.angle_alpha   90.00
_cell.angle_beta   90.00
_cell.angle_gamma   90.00
#
_symmetry.space_group_name_H-M   'P 1'
#
loop_
_entity.id
_entity.type
_entity.pdbx_description
1 polymer ?
#
loop_
_entity_poly.entity_id
_entity_poly.type
_entity_poly.pdbx_seq_one_letter_code
_entity_poly.pdbx_strand_id
1 'polypeptide(L)'
;EVSGDVVLIATGSKVAMPPFEGTDLDNVLTSDTILELETVPKSLVVIGAGVIGMEFASIYAKFGSEVTVIGGDLLPASDKEVSKRLKSVLSTDGIKFQLNVRAEKIEKTADGLKVIGSKKGKDAKIEAFGEYVLIATGRKANIDALNLEAVGVETERGAIIADDEGRTNVENIYAIGDCVYGNVQLAHWATAQGTNCVERIMGSEATTEMNVLPSAVFTLPECAQVGKTEQELKDEGIDFVKSKYMFTGNGKAVSLAETDGFVKILATPDLKEILGVHILGPHANDSIHLGAMAIANKLSVEDTSKMIYAHPTLSEVFMEAVHLLEGHSINSPKAR
;
A
#
# COMPACT_ATOMS: atom_id res chain seq x y z
N GLU A 1 -13.57 34.39 14.94
CA GLU A 1 -14.75 33.65 14.46
C GLU A 1 -14.70 33.65 12.94
N VAL A 2 -14.97 32.52 12.30
CA VAL A 2 -15.02 32.37 10.84
C VAL A 2 -16.38 31.77 10.50
N SER A 3 -17.05 32.32 9.50
CA SER A 3 -18.33 31.81 8.96
C SER A 3 -18.14 31.45 7.49
N GLY A 4 -18.81 30.40 7.02
CA GLY A 4 -18.81 29.99 5.62
C GLY A 4 -20.10 29.28 5.25
N ASP A 5 -20.49 29.37 3.98
CA ASP A 5 -21.69 28.70 3.47
C ASP A 5 -21.54 27.17 3.46
N VAL A 6 -20.31 26.69 3.26
CA VAL A 6 -19.94 25.27 3.18
C VAL A 6 -18.68 25.02 4.01
N VAL A 7 -18.64 23.86 4.69
CA VAL A 7 -17.47 23.36 5.41
C VAL A 7 -17.04 22.02 4.81
N LEU A 8 -15.81 21.94 4.32
CA LEU A 8 -15.19 20.69 3.87
C LEU A 8 -14.17 20.21 4.91
N ILE A 9 -14.45 19.09 5.56
CA ILE A 9 -13.61 18.46 6.57
C ILE A 9 -12.57 17.57 5.87
N ALA A 10 -11.30 17.91 6.01
CA ALA A 10 -10.17 17.17 5.46
C ALA A 10 -9.05 17.01 6.50
N THR A 11 -9.41 16.68 7.74
CA THR A 11 -8.45 16.62 8.87
C THR A 11 -7.51 15.41 8.84
N GLY A 12 -7.69 14.52 7.87
CA GLY A 12 -6.85 13.36 7.64
C GLY A 12 -6.89 12.35 8.79
N SER A 13 -5.76 11.71 9.02
CA SER A 13 -5.58 10.66 10.02
C SER A 13 -4.35 10.89 10.89
N LYS A 14 -4.25 10.14 11.99
CA LYS A 14 -3.11 10.08 12.91
C LYS A 14 -2.74 8.65 13.26
N VAL A 15 -1.56 8.44 13.80
CA VAL A 15 -1.06 7.12 14.20
C VAL A 15 -2.03 6.45 15.18
N ALA A 16 -2.38 5.20 14.90
CA ALA A 16 -3.21 4.39 15.79
C ALA A 16 -2.31 3.63 16.77
N MET A 17 -2.14 4.19 17.97
CA MET A 17 -1.37 3.56 19.05
C MET A 17 -2.09 2.33 19.61
N PRO A 18 -1.44 1.15 19.66
CA PRO A 18 -1.99 -0.04 20.30
C PRO A 18 -2.21 0.18 21.80
N PRO A 19 -3.31 -0.32 22.39
CA PRO A 19 -3.63 -0.11 23.80
C PRO A 19 -2.97 -1.16 24.70
N PHE A 20 -1.65 -1.35 24.59
CA PHE A 20 -0.91 -2.29 25.45
C PHE A 20 0.29 -1.63 26.14
N GLU A 21 0.77 -2.26 27.22
CA GLU A 21 1.82 -1.74 28.10
C GLU A 21 3.15 -1.53 27.36
N GLY A 22 3.77 -0.37 27.58
CA GLY A 22 5.10 -0.02 27.07
C GLY A 22 5.11 0.67 25.71
N THR A 23 3.95 1.03 25.15
CA THR A 23 3.86 1.81 23.89
C THR A 23 4.25 3.29 24.03
N ASP A 24 4.46 3.74 25.26
CA ASP A 24 4.80 5.11 25.69
C ASP A 24 6.26 5.26 26.14
N LEU A 25 7.09 4.21 26.03
CA LEU A 25 8.51 4.25 26.37
C LEU A 25 9.29 5.11 25.37
N ASP A 26 10.33 5.83 25.83
CA ASP A 26 11.09 6.81 25.04
C ASP A 26 11.61 6.28 23.68
N ASN A 27 12.03 5.02 23.60
CA ASN A 27 12.56 4.40 22.38
C ASN A 27 11.47 3.75 21.49
N VAL A 28 10.20 3.96 21.82
CA VAL A 28 9.05 3.57 20.98
C VAL A 28 8.71 4.73 20.08
N LEU A 29 8.91 4.51 18.79
CA LEU A 29 8.73 5.49 17.74
C LEU A 29 7.42 5.26 17.00
N THR A 30 6.95 6.30 16.35
CA THR A 30 5.86 6.25 15.37
C THR A 30 6.40 6.63 14.00
N SER A 31 5.56 6.59 12.96
CA SER A 31 5.93 7.11 11.64
C SER A 31 6.34 8.58 11.66
N ASP A 32 5.88 9.34 12.65
CA ASP A 32 6.15 10.77 12.76
C ASP A 32 7.52 10.99 13.42
N THR A 33 7.78 10.30 14.54
CA THR A 33 9.01 10.50 15.33
C THR A 33 10.23 9.76 14.79
N ILE A 34 10.06 8.69 14.00
CA ILE A 34 11.20 7.98 13.41
C ILE A 34 11.95 8.80 12.37
N LEU A 35 11.29 9.80 11.77
CA LEU A 35 11.89 10.74 10.82
C LEU A 35 12.82 11.76 11.51
N GLU A 36 12.74 11.86 12.83
CA GLU A 36 13.55 12.78 13.65
C GLU A 36 14.84 12.13 14.15
N LEU A 37 15.07 10.85 13.87
CA LEU A 37 16.30 10.16 14.28
C LEU A 37 17.53 10.76 13.59
N GLU A 38 18.49 11.21 14.38
CA GLU A 38 19.77 11.75 13.89
C GLU A 38 20.79 10.67 13.50
N THR A 39 20.57 9.44 13.98
CA THR A 39 21.48 8.30 13.76
C THR A 39 20.71 7.06 13.35
N VAL A 40 21.31 6.25 12.47
CA VAL A 40 20.78 4.93 12.13
C VAL A 40 20.87 4.01 13.36
N PRO A 41 19.75 3.47 13.87
CA PRO A 41 19.77 2.58 15.02
C PRO A 41 20.44 1.26 14.66
N LYS A 42 21.10 0.61 15.62
CA LYS A 42 21.75 -0.69 15.39
C LYS A 42 20.72 -1.77 15.11
N SER A 43 19.57 -1.71 15.77
CA SER A 43 18.48 -2.66 15.58
C SER A 43 17.11 -1.98 15.74
N LEU A 44 16.16 -2.41 14.92
CA LEU A 44 14.81 -1.86 14.87
C LEU A 44 13.78 -3.00 14.86
N VAL A 45 12.85 -2.99 15.80
CA VAL A 45 11.67 -3.86 15.75
C VAL A 45 10.49 -3.07 15.18
N VAL A 46 9.91 -3.52 14.07
CA VAL A 46 8.73 -2.89 13.47
C VAL A 46 7.49 -3.70 13.84
N ILE A 47 6.53 -3.07 14.53
CA ILE A 47 5.23 -3.66 14.84
C ILE A 47 4.22 -3.20 13.79
N GLY A 48 3.90 -4.08 12.85
CA GLY A 48 3.00 -3.84 11.73
C GLY A 48 3.68 -4.17 10.39
N ALA A 49 3.06 -5.08 9.62
CA ALA A 49 3.55 -5.52 8.31
C ALA A 49 2.76 -4.89 7.14
N GLY A 50 2.14 -3.73 7.38
CA GLY A 50 1.50 -2.92 6.34
C GLY A 50 2.48 -1.99 5.63
N VAL A 51 1.97 -1.12 4.74
CA VAL A 51 2.74 -0.22 3.88
C VAL A 51 3.83 0.53 4.65
N ILE A 52 3.43 1.35 5.64
CA ILE A 52 4.35 2.18 6.46
C ILE A 52 5.44 1.34 7.13
N GLY A 53 5.05 0.22 7.75
CA GLY A 53 5.99 -0.64 8.45
C GLY A 53 7.01 -1.26 7.51
N MET A 54 6.58 -1.69 6.32
CA MET A 54 7.45 -2.29 5.33
C MET A 54 8.40 -1.28 4.68
N GLU A 55 7.96 -0.05 4.41
CA GLU A 55 8.82 1.02 3.90
C GLU A 55 9.95 1.34 4.87
N PHE A 56 9.63 1.62 6.14
CA PHE A 56 10.67 1.87 7.14
C PHE A 56 11.54 0.64 7.40
N ALA A 57 10.98 -0.57 7.44
CA ALA A 57 11.77 -1.79 7.55
C ALA A 57 12.79 -1.92 6.42
N SER A 58 12.37 -1.61 5.18
CA SER A 58 13.25 -1.66 4.01
C SER A 58 14.33 -0.58 4.06
N ILE A 59 13.96 0.67 4.37
CA ILE A 59 14.89 1.81 4.48
C ILE A 59 15.96 1.52 5.54
N TYR A 60 15.56 1.16 6.76
CA TYR A 60 16.50 0.96 7.86
C TYR A 60 17.37 -0.28 7.66
N ALA A 61 16.86 -1.34 7.03
CA ALA A 61 17.70 -2.48 6.64
C ALA A 61 18.78 -2.06 5.62
N LYS A 62 18.43 -1.21 4.64
CA LYS A 62 19.41 -0.68 3.67
C LYS A 62 20.43 0.27 4.30
N PHE A 63 20.04 1.02 5.34
CA PHE A 63 20.98 1.80 6.14
C PHE A 63 21.87 0.94 7.05
N GLY A 64 21.57 -0.35 7.21
CA GLY A 64 22.39 -1.33 7.93
C GLY A 64 21.87 -1.69 9.32
N SER A 65 20.65 -1.28 9.70
CA SER A 65 20.01 -1.73 10.93
C SER A 65 19.64 -3.22 10.86
N GLU A 66 19.78 -3.93 11.98
CA GLU A 66 19.14 -5.24 12.13
C GLU A 66 17.63 -5.07 12.33
N VAL A 67 16.84 -5.41 11.32
CA VAL A 67 15.39 -5.20 11.35
C VAL A 67 14.63 -6.50 11.63
N THR A 68 13.68 -6.45 12.56
CA THR A 68 12.69 -7.51 12.78
C THR A 68 11.27 -6.95 12.66
N VAL A 69 10.46 -7.52 11.76
CA VAL A 69 9.05 -7.16 11.57
C VAL A 69 8.16 -8.15 12.32
N ILE A 70 7.31 -7.65 13.21
CA ILE A 70 6.26 -8.39 13.92
C ILE A 70 4.91 -7.91 13.41
N GLY A 71 4.00 -8.82 13.06
CA GLY A 71 2.64 -8.42 12.69
C GLY A 71 1.79 -9.56 12.13
N GLY A 72 0.68 -9.16 11.48
CA GLY A 72 -0.20 -10.06 10.75
C GLY A 72 0.39 -10.51 9.41
N ASP A 73 -0.45 -10.54 8.37
CA ASP A 73 0.00 -10.78 7.01
C ASP A 73 0.77 -9.57 6.46
N LEU A 74 1.77 -9.84 5.62
CA LEU A 74 2.57 -8.82 4.97
C LEU A 74 1.81 -8.21 3.79
N LEU A 75 1.70 -6.88 3.77
CA LEU A 75 0.93 -6.11 2.77
C LEU A 75 -0.41 -6.80 2.46
N PRO A 76 -1.35 -6.85 3.41
CA PRO A 76 -2.55 -7.69 3.29
C PRO A 76 -3.49 -7.29 2.16
N ALA A 77 -3.43 -6.01 1.72
CA ALA A 77 -4.20 -5.50 0.58
C ALA A 77 -3.51 -5.75 -0.77
N SER A 78 -2.26 -6.21 -0.79
CA SER A 78 -1.54 -6.47 -2.03
C SER A 78 -1.82 -7.88 -2.57
N ASP A 79 -1.68 -8.06 -3.89
CA ASP A 79 -1.74 -9.39 -4.48
C ASP A 79 -0.74 -10.34 -3.77
N LYS A 80 -1.23 -11.52 -3.37
CA LYS A 80 -0.47 -12.48 -2.54
C LYS A 80 0.85 -12.89 -3.17
N GLU A 81 0.98 -12.87 -4.49
CA GLU A 81 2.24 -13.18 -5.17
C GLU A 81 3.28 -12.07 -4.99
N VAL A 82 2.85 -10.81 -5.02
CA VAL A 82 3.69 -9.63 -4.71
C VAL A 82 4.17 -9.73 -3.27
N SER A 83 3.25 -9.87 -2.30
CA SER A 83 3.61 -9.97 -0.88
C SER A 83 4.56 -11.14 -0.59
N LYS A 84 4.31 -12.31 -1.19
CA LYS A 84 5.17 -13.48 -1.03
C LYS A 84 6.57 -13.26 -1.59
N ARG A 85 6.68 -12.68 -2.79
CA ARG A 85 7.99 -12.45 -3.43
C ARG A 85 8.74 -11.32 -2.71
N LEU A 86 8.09 -10.22 -2.36
CA LEU A 86 8.71 -9.13 -1.58
C LEU A 86 9.28 -9.66 -0.27
N LYS A 87 8.50 -10.44 0.50
CA LYS A 87 8.99 -11.07 1.73
C LYS A 87 10.27 -11.88 1.50
N SER A 88 10.32 -12.66 0.42
CA SER A 88 11.49 -13.47 0.08
C SER A 88 12.71 -12.59 -0.19
N VAL A 89 12.55 -11.53 -0.99
CA VAL A 89 13.65 -10.60 -1.33
C VAL A 89 14.15 -9.88 -0.08
N LEU A 90 13.24 -9.30 0.71
CA LEU A 90 13.58 -8.59 1.94
C LEU A 90 14.20 -9.50 3.01
N SER A 91 13.82 -10.78 3.04
CA SER A 91 14.45 -11.77 3.94
C SER A 91 15.89 -12.06 3.54
N THR A 92 16.17 -12.13 2.23
CA THR A 92 17.55 -12.26 1.70
C THR A 92 18.39 -11.03 2.03
N ASP A 93 17.76 -9.85 2.06
CA ASP A 93 18.38 -8.58 2.49
C ASP A 93 18.55 -8.46 4.03
N GLY A 94 18.23 -9.51 4.79
CA GLY A 94 18.51 -9.57 6.22
C GLY A 94 17.35 -9.18 7.14
N ILE A 95 16.18 -8.80 6.61
CA ILE A 95 15.00 -8.50 7.42
C ILE A 95 14.41 -9.80 7.98
N LYS A 96 14.24 -9.86 9.31
CA LYS A 96 13.61 -10.99 10.00
C LYS A 96 12.11 -10.78 10.09
N PHE A 97 11.32 -11.81 9.78
CA PHE A 97 9.85 -11.73 9.83
C PHE A 97 9.25 -12.67 10.86
N GLN A 98 8.51 -12.10 11.81
CA GLN A 98 7.66 -12.79 12.78
C GLN A 98 6.19 -12.49 12.48
N LEU A 99 5.68 -13.10 11.40
CA LEU A 99 4.29 -12.93 10.97
C LEU A 99 3.31 -13.83 11.73
N ASN A 100 2.02 -13.47 11.66
CA ASN A 100 0.92 -14.05 12.43
C ASN A 100 1.10 -13.89 13.95
N VAL A 101 1.78 -12.83 14.36
CA VAL A 101 2.09 -12.50 15.76
C VAL A 101 1.36 -11.23 16.14
N ARG A 102 0.62 -11.28 17.25
CA ARG A 102 0.05 -10.10 17.89
C ARG A 102 1.03 -9.64 18.97
N ALA A 103 1.53 -8.41 18.86
CA ALA A 103 2.29 -7.79 19.93
C ALA A 103 1.35 -7.50 21.13
N GLU A 104 1.85 -7.73 22.33
CA GLU A 104 1.08 -7.66 23.58
C GLU A 104 1.74 -6.77 24.63
N LYS A 105 3.06 -6.59 24.57
CA LYS A 105 3.81 -5.82 25.55
C LYS A 105 5.15 -5.37 24.99
N ILE A 106 5.63 -4.20 25.40
CA ILE A 106 7.02 -3.76 25.22
C ILE A 106 7.64 -3.56 26.60
N GLU A 107 8.83 -4.11 26.82
CA GLU A 107 9.59 -3.99 28.06
C GLU A 107 10.95 -3.33 27.82
N LYS A 108 11.36 -2.44 28.73
CA LYS A 108 12.73 -1.92 28.73
C LYS A 108 13.70 -3.02 29.17
N THR A 109 14.84 -3.10 28.48
CA THR A 109 15.95 -3.99 28.84
C THR A 109 17.21 -3.15 29.08
N ALA A 110 18.33 -3.80 29.44
CA ALA A 110 19.61 -3.12 29.59
C ALA A 110 20.12 -2.51 28.26
N ASP A 111 19.77 -3.14 27.14
CA ASP A 111 20.33 -2.84 25.80
C ASP A 111 19.29 -2.29 24.81
N GLY A 112 18.09 -1.90 25.28
CA GLY A 112 17.02 -1.35 24.45
C GLY A 112 15.63 -1.79 24.90
N LEU A 113 14.86 -2.32 23.96
CA LEU A 113 13.47 -2.73 24.13
C LEU A 113 13.28 -4.20 23.73
N LYS A 114 12.38 -4.89 24.43
CA LYS A 114 11.91 -6.23 24.12
C LYS A 114 10.41 -6.18 23.81
N VAL A 115 10.05 -6.58 22.59
CA VAL A 115 8.66 -6.77 22.20
C VAL A 115 8.27 -8.22 22.50
N ILE A 116 7.18 -8.38 23.25
CA ILE A 116 6.57 -9.68 23.54
C ILE A 116 5.27 -9.77 22.75
N GLY A 117 5.09 -10.88 22.03
CA GLY A 117 3.85 -11.18 21.33
C GLY A 117 3.49 -12.66 21.36
N SER A 118 2.30 -12.98 20.85
CA SER A 118 1.78 -14.34 20.77
C SER A 118 1.26 -14.66 19.37
N LYS A 119 1.32 -15.94 18.99
CA LYS A 119 0.64 -16.42 17.78
C LYS A 119 -0.77 -16.86 18.15
N LYS A 120 -1.76 -16.47 17.35
CA LYS A 120 -3.15 -16.91 17.54
C LYS A 120 -3.21 -18.45 17.59
N GLY A 121 -3.69 -18.99 18.71
CA GLY A 121 -3.82 -20.44 18.93
C GLY A 121 -2.55 -21.16 19.37
N LYS A 122 -1.51 -20.46 19.84
CA LYS A 122 -0.32 -21.05 20.46
C LYS A 122 0.04 -20.34 21.76
N ASP A 123 0.35 -21.11 22.80
CA ASP A 123 0.76 -20.57 24.11
C ASP A 123 2.21 -20.05 24.13
N ALA A 124 3.00 -20.41 23.12
CA ALA A 124 4.40 -19.98 23.03
C ALA A 124 4.49 -18.47 22.76
N LYS A 125 5.09 -17.74 23.70
CA LYS A 125 5.48 -16.35 23.53
C LYS A 125 6.60 -16.22 22.51
N ILE A 126 6.54 -15.15 21.74
CA ILE A 126 7.56 -14.74 20.80
C ILE A 126 8.15 -13.44 21.31
N GLU A 127 9.46 -13.34 21.23
CA GLU A 127 10.22 -12.17 21.65
C GLU A 127 11.05 -11.64 20.48
N ALA A 128 11.14 -10.31 20.40
CA ALA A 128 12.11 -9.62 19.56
C ALA A 128 12.75 -8.47 20.33
N PHE A 129 14.02 -8.23 20.06
CA PHE A 129 14.83 -7.23 20.75
C PHE A 129 15.30 -6.19 19.75
N GLY A 130 15.25 -4.91 20.14
CA GLY A 130 15.69 -3.80 19.31
C GLY A 130 16.09 -2.60 20.17
N GLU A 131 17.00 -1.79 19.65
CA GLU A 131 17.34 -0.49 20.27
C GLU A 131 16.10 0.44 20.28
N TYR A 132 15.35 0.40 19.18
CA TYR A 132 14.08 1.10 18.99
C TYR A 132 12.96 0.14 18.54
N VAL A 133 11.72 0.54 18.80
CA VAL A 133 10.52 -0.13 18.31
C VAL A 133 9.70 0.87 17.51
N LEU A 134 9.37 0.57 16.25
CA LEU A 134 8.45 1.37 15.44
C LEU A 134 7.03 0.80 15.54
N ILE A 135 6.07 1.63 15.96
CA ILE A 135 4.64 1.35 15.87
C ILE A 135 4.12 1.74 14.48
N ALA A 136 3.77 0.74 13.67
CA ALA A 136 3.23 0.88 12.32
C ALA A 136 1.95 0.03 12.13
N THR A 137 1.11 -0.02 13.17
CA THR A 137 -0.10 -0.87 13.21
C THR A 137 -1.31 -0.31 12.47
N GLY A 138 -1.22 0.90 11.93
CA GLY A 138 -2.28 1.55 11.17
C GLY A 138 -2.50 2.99 11.61
N ARG A 139 -3.52 3.62 11.00
CA ARG A 139 -3.91 5.02 11.26
C ARG A 139 -5.40 5.10 11.57
N LYS A 140 -5.80 6.13 12.31
CA LYS A 140 -7.20 6.44 12.63
C LYS A 140 -7.54 7.87 12.26
N ALA A 141 -8.81 8.14 11.94
CA ALA A 141 -9.27 9.48 11.60
C ALA A 141 -8.91 10.51 12.70
N ASN A 142 -8.59 11.74 12.27
CA ASN A 142 -8.19 12.81 13.15
C ASN A 142 -9.33 13.82 13.35
N ILE A 143 -10.32 13.46 14.17
CA ILE A 143 -11.57 14.23 14.32
C ILE A 143 -11.84 14.69 15.77
N ASP A 144 -11.00 14.29 16.72
CA ASP A 144 -11.23 14.53 18.16
C ASP A 144 -11.41 16.02 18.53
N ALA A 145 -10.78 16.93 17.79
CA ALA A 145 -10.82 18.36 18.06
C ALA A 145 -12.01 19.09 17.39
N LEU A 146 -12.82 18.41 16.58
CA LEU A 146 -13.83 19.05 15.73
C LEU A 146 -15.18 19.29 16.44
N ASN A 147 -15.42 18.68 17.60
CA ASN A 147 -16.71 18.77 18.32
C ASN A 147 -17.92 18.48 17.41
N LEU A 148 -17.82 17.43 16.59
CA LEU A 148 -18.82 17.08 15.56
C LEU A 148 -20.23 16.88 16.10
N GLU A 149 -20.36 16.44 17.35
CA GLU A 149 -21.65 16.27 18.04
C GLU A 149 -22.43 17.59 18.12
N ALA A 150 -21.75 18.73 18.32
CA ALA A 150 -22.39 20.04 18.42
C ALA A 150 -23.07 20.50 17.12
N VAL A 151 -22.64 19.95 15.97
CA VAL A 151 -23.22 20.22 14.65
C VAL A 151 -24.00 19.04 14.08
N GLY A 152 -24.09 17.93 14.83
CA GLY A 152 -24.87 16.75 14.45
C GLY A 152 -24.26 15.89 13.35
N VAL A 153 -22.95 15.99 13.07
CA VAL A 153 -22.28 15.15 12.06
C VAL A 153 -22.10 13.72 12.58
N GLU A 154 -22.61 12.75 11.83
CA GLU A 154 -22.54 11.33 12.20
C GLU A 154 -21.14 10.74 12.03
N THR A 155 -20.80 9.82 12.94
CA THR A 155 -19.50 9.11 12.91
C THR A 155 -19.71 7.62 13.13
N GLU A 156 -18.85 6.81 12.52
CA GLU A 156 -18.76 5.38 12.76
C GLU A 156 -17.31 5.01 13.14
N ARG A 157 -17.15 4.28 14.25
CA ARG A 157 -15.84 3.82 14.77
C ARG A 157 -14.77 4.92 14.82
N GLY A 158 -15.18 6.14 15.15
CA GLY A 158 -14.29 7.30 15.30
C GLY A 158 -13.85 7.94 13.97
N ALA A 159 -14.60 7.74 12.88
CA ALA A 159 -14.41 8.42 11.60
C ALA A 159 -15.76 8.97 11.08
N ILE A 160 -15.73 10.00 10.23
CA ILE A 160 -16.94 10.67 9.72
C ILE A 160 -17.64 9.78 8.69
N ILE A 161 -18.97 9.72 8.75
CA ILE A 161 -19.76 9.07 7.70
C ILE A 161 -19.99 10.09 6.58
N ALA A 162 -19.54 9.75 5.37
CA ALA A 162 -19.80 10.53 4.17
C ALA A 162 -20.00 9.62 2.95
N ASP A 163 -20.76 10.09 1.96
CA ASP A 163 -20.95 9.38 0.69
C ASP A 163 -19.75 9.53 -0.27
N ASP A 164 -19.82 8.89 -1.44
CA ASP A 164 -18.77 8.95 -2.47
C ASP A 164 -18.53 10.36 -3.05
N GLU A 165 -19.47 11.28 -2.83
CA GLU A 165 -19.36 12.69 -3.21
C GLU A 165 -18.86 13.58 -2.05
N GLY A 166 -18.57 12.98 -0.90
CA GLY A 166 -18.10 13.62 0.31
C GLY A 166 -19.20 14.25 1.16
N ARG A 167 -20.49 14.03 0.87
CA ARG A 167 -21.59 14.60 1.66
C ARG A 167 -21.73 13.89 3.00
N THR A 168 -21.84 14.65 4.08
CA THR A 168 -22.27 14.11 5.38
C THR A 168 -23.79 14.12 5.51
N ASN A 169 -24.32 13.73 6.68
CA ASN A 169 -25.73 13.86 7.00
C ASN A 169 -26.18 15.34 7.22
N VAL A 170 -25.26 16.30 7.26
CA VAL A 170 -25.54 17.73 7.42
C VAL A 170 -25.30 18.43 6.07
N GLU A 171 -26.34 19.10 5.55
CA GLU A 171 -26.42 19.60 4.16
C GLU A 171 -25.20 20.42 3.68
N ASN A 172 -24.61 21.22 4.55
CA ASN A 172 -23.50 22.12 4.24
C ASN A 172 -22.15 21.66 4.80
N ILE A 173 -22.06 20.43 5.31
CA ILE A 173 -20.82 19.83 5.81
C ILE A 173 -20.45 18.63 4.95
N TYR A 174 -19.23 18.64 4.46
CA TYR A 174 -18.63 17.60 3.65
C TYR A 174 -17.41 17.02 4.36
N ALA A 175 -17.02 15.80 4.02
CA ALA A 175 -15.79 15.17 4.52
C ALA A 175 -15.13 14.31 3.44
N ILE A 176 -13.79 14.34 3.38
CA ILE A 176 -12.99 13.61 2.39
C ILE A 176 -11.75 12.98 3.01
N GLY A 177 -11.11 12.07 2.27
CA GLY A 177 -9.84 11.47 2.64
C GLY A 177 -9.91 10.63 3.91
N ASP A 178 -8.79 10.52 4.62
CA ASP A 178 -8.62 9.57 5.71
C ASP A 178 -9.52 9.81 6.95
N CYS A 179 -10.20 10.95 7.02
CA CYS A 179 -11.13 11.23 8.12
C CYS A 179 -12.50 10.56 7.93
N VAL A 180 -12.77 10.04 6.73
CA VAL A 180 -14.02 9.36 6.36
C VAL A 180 -13.94 7.86 6.68
N TYR A 181 -15.01 7.32 7.23
CA TYR A 181 -15.13 5.91 7.60
C TYR A 181 -15.05 4.99 6.37
N GLY A 182 -14.29 3.90 6.49
CA GLY A 182 -14.14 2.90 5.43
C GLY A 182 -13.31 3.36 4.22
N ASN A 183 -12.82 4.60 4.24
CA ASN A 183 -12.15 5.18 3.09
C ASN A 183 -10.70 4.67 2.94
N VAL A 184 -10.20 4.66 1.71
CA VAL A 184 -8.80 4.32 1.42
C VAL A 184 -7.90 5.47 1.87
N GLN A 185 -6.86 5.17 2.65
CA GLN A 185 -5.95 6.16 3.22
C GLN A 185 -4.76 6.42 2.31
N LEU A 186 -5.01 7.09 1.17
CA LEU A 186 -3.99 7.44 0.18
C LEU A 186 -4.08 8.94 -0.18
N ALA A 187 -2.94 9.59 -0.29
CA ALA A 187 -2.87 11.04 -0.53
C ALA A 187 -3.52 11.43 -1.87
N HIS A 188 -3.22 10.70 -2.95
CA HIS A 188 -3.82 10.93 -4.27
C HIS A 188 -5.31 10.62 -4.32
N TRP A 189 -5.78 9.68 -3.51
CA TRP A 189 -7.23 9.43 -3.34
C TRP A 189 -7.93 10.61 -2.69
N ALA A 190 -7.40 11.11 -1.56
CA ALA A 190 -7.95 12.28 -0.88
C ALA A 190 -7.92 13.54 -1.77
N THR A 191 -6.87 13.69 -2.59
CA THR A 191 -6.76 14.78 -3.57
C THR A 191 -7.87 14.69 -4.63
N ALA A 192 -8.08 13.51 -5.23
CA ALA A 192 -9.13 13.28 -6.21
C ALA A 192 -10.53 13.49 -5.62
N GLN A 193 -10.77 12.99 -4.39
CA GLN A 193 -12.02 13.24 -3.66
C GLN A 193 -12.25 14.73 -3.42
N GLY A 194 -11.21 15.47 -3.01
CA GLY A 194 -11.31 16.91 -2.78
C GLY A 194 -11.66 17.69 -4.04
N THR A 195 -10.98 17.41 -5.16
CA THR A 195 -11.30 18.02 -6.46
C THR A 195 -12.75 17.76 -6.86
N ASN A 196 -13.16 16.49 -6.89
CA ASN A 196 -14.52 16.11 -7.29
C ASN A 196 -15.59 16.65 -6.34
N CYS A 197 -15.31 16.72 -5.03
CA CYS A 197 -16.22 17.27 -4.04
C CYS A 197 -16.43 18.78 -4.26
N VAL A 198 -15.34 19.54 -4.43
CA VAL A 198 -15.41 20.99 -4.66
C VAL A 198 -16.05 21.32 -6.01
N GLU A 199 -15.74 20.59 -7.08
CA GLU A 199 -16.39 20.77 -8.39
C GLU A 199 -17.91 20.66 -8.27
N ARG A 200 -18.40 19.63 -7.56
CA ARG A 200 -19.83 19.43 -7.31
C ARG A 200 -20.44 20.51 -6.44
N ILE A 201 -19.77 20.94 -5.37
CA ILE A 201 -20.20 22.07 -4.53
C ILE A 201 -20.39 23.33 -5.38
N MET A 202 -19.52 23.54 -6.36
CA MET A 202 -19.58 24.66 -7.29
C MET A 202 -20.56 24.45 -8.47
N GLY A 203 -21.32 23.34 -8.49
CA GLY A 203 -22.27 23.02 -9.55
C GLY A 203 -21.63 22.58 -10.87
N SER A 204 -20.37 22.15 -10.84
CA SER A 204 -19.64 21.58 -11.99
C SER A 204 -19.70 20.05 -12.00
N GLU A 205 -19.52 19.45 -13.17
CA GLU A 205 -19.34 18.00 -13.29
C GLU A 205 -17.98 17.58 -12.72
N ALA A 206 -17.95 16.43 -12.04
CA ALA A 206 -16.72 15.87 -11.50
C ALA A 206 -15.80 15.40 -12.64
N THR A 207 -14.53 15.81 -12.61
CA THR A 207 -13.59 15.54 -13.70
C THR A 207 -12.72 14.30 -13.50
N THR A 208 -12.60 13.81 -12.26
CA THR A 208 -11.72 12.68 -11.94
C THR A 208 -12.49 11.36 -11.88
N GLU A 209 -12.04 10.37 -12.65
CA GLU A 209 -12.54 9.00 -12.60
C GLU A 209 -12.06 8.30 -11.32
N MET A 210 -13.01 7.95 -10.44
CA MET A 210 -12.72 7.40 -9.12
C MET A 210 -12.60 5.87 -9.11
N ASN A 211 -12.96 5.19 -10.21
CA ASN A 211 -12.93 3.73 -10.29
C ASN A 211 -11.52 3.14 -10.50
N VAL A 212 -10.51 3.98 -10.72
CA VAL A 212 -9.12 3.52 -10.96
C VAL A 212 -8.18 4.16 -9.94
N LEU A 213 -7.89 3.40 -8.90
CA LEU A 213 -6.99 3.82 -7.83
C LEU A 213 -5.70 2.99 -7.85
N PRO A 214 -4.58 3.52 -8.37
CA PRO A 214 -3.29 2.86 -8.19
C PRO A 214 -2.86 2.94 -6.72
N SER A 215 -2.15 1.92 -6.25
CA SER A 215 -1.51 1.88 -4.94
C SER A 215 -0.03 1.56 -5.11
N ALA A 216 0.81 2.20 -4.30
CA ALA A 216 2.26 2.04 -4.31
C ALA A 216 2.79 1.81 -2.90
N VAL A 217 3.88 1.04 -2.81
CA VAL A 217 4.65 0.79 -1.58
C VAL A 217 6.12 0.98 -1.94
N PHE A 218 6.77 1.92 -1.25
CA PHE A 218 8.12 2.39 -1.56
C PHE A 218 9.20 1.57 -0.84
N THR A 219 9.05 0.24 -0.85
CA THR A 219 10.11 -0.69 -0.44
C THR A 219 11.20 -0.79 -1.50
N LEU A 220 12.29 -1.48 -1.19
CA LEU A 220 13.37 -1.79 -2.13
C LEU A 220 13.50 -3.32 -2.26
N PRO A 221 12.98 -3.94 -3.35
CA PRO A 221 12.33 -3.33 -4.52
C PRO A 221 10.92 -2.77 -4.25
N GLU A 222 10.46 -1.88 -5.13
CA GLU A 222 9.15 -1.22 -5.03
C GLU A 222 8.00 -2.19 -5.36
N CYS A 223 6.80 -1.91 -4.83
CA CYS A 223 5.59 -2.63 -5.19
C CYS A 223 4.49 -1.66 -5.61
N ALA A 224 3.79 -1.96 -6.69
CA ALA A 224 2.63 -1.18 -7.10
C ALA A 224 1.55 -2.07 -7.69
N GLN A 225 0.29 -1.64 -7.56
CA GLN A 225 -0.85 -2.34 -8.15
C GLN A 225 -1.97 -1.38 -8.53
N VAL A 226 -2.84 -1.82 -9.44
CA VAL A 226 -4.08 -1.13 -9.82
C VAL A 226 -5.08 -2.17 -10.32
N GLY A 227 -6.37 -1.94 -10.07
CA GLY A 227 -7.43 -2.89 -10.36
C GLY A 227 -7.52 -4.00 -9.31
N LYS A 228 -8.17 -5.11 -9.68
CA LYS A 228 -8.43 -6.25 -8.78
C LYS A 228 -7.21 -7.16 -8.66
N THR A 229 -6.96 -7.67 -7.46
CA THR A 229 -6.00 -8.73 -7.18
C THR A 229 -6.48 -10.09 -7.66
N GLU A 230 -5.56 -11.06 -7.82
CA GLU A 230 -5.95 -12.44 -8.17
C GLU A 230 -6.84 -13.08 -7.10
N GLN A 231 -6.81 -12.58 -5.86
CA GLN A 231 -7.61 -13.12 -4.77
C GLN A 231 -9.03 -12.59 -4.82
N GLU A 232 -9.19 -11.28 -5.00
CA GLU A 232 -10.51 -10.66 -5.16
C GLU A 232 -11.27 -11.27 -6.35
N LEU A 233 -10.62 -11.46 -7.49
CA LEU A 233 -11.26 -12.11 -8.65
C LEU A 233 -11.74 -13.54 -8.34
N LYS A 234 -10.96 -14.31 -7.57
CA LYS A 234 -11.37 -15.67 -7.15
C LYS A 234 -12.50 -15.64 -6.14
N ASP A 235 -12.44 -14.75 -5.16
CA ASP A 235 -13.44 -14.62 -4.10
C ASP A 235 -14.79 -14.13 -4.67
N GLU A 236 -14.75 -13.29 -5.71
CA GLU A 236 -15.92 -12.80 -6.45
C GLU A 236 -16.42 -13.76 -7.54
N GLY A 237 -15.66 -14.83 -7.84
CA GLY A 237 -16.02 -15.79 -8.89
C GLY A 237 -15.94 -15.23 -10.32
N ILE A 238 -15.07 -14.24 -10.55
CA ILE A 238 -14.83 -13.65 -11.88
C ILE A 238 -13.75 -14.47 -12.59
N ASP A 239 -14.07 -14.95 -13.80
CA ASP A 239 -13.11 -15.67 -14.64
C ASP A 239 -12.03 -14.72 -15.18
N PHE A 240 -10.77 -15.15 -15.12
CA PHE A 240 -9.64 -14.38 -15.62
C PHE A 240 -8.53 -15.28 -16.15
N VAL A 241 -7.74 -14.74 -17.06
CA VAL A 241 -6.42 -15.26 -17.45
C VAL A 241 -5.33 -14.38 -16.85
N LYS A 242 -4.13 -14.93 -16.72
CA LYS A 242 -3.00 -14.20 -16.14
C LYS A 242 -1.71 -14.43 -16.91
N SER A 243 -0.88 -13.40 -16.95
CA SER A 243 0.49 -13.46 -17.42
C SER A 243 1.44 -12.89 -16.38
N LYS A 244 2.72 -13.26 -16.50
CA LYS A 244 3.77 -12.74 -15.63
C LYS A 244 5.12 -12.78 -16.34
N TYR A 245 5.82 -11.64 -16.36
CA TYR A 245 7.18 -11.54 -16.89
C TYR A 245 8.14 -11.03 -15.80
N MET A 246 9.34 -11.62 -15.73
CA MET A 246 10.31 -11.38 -14.66
C MET A 246 11.31 -10.28 -15.04
N PHE A 247 11.69 -9.42 -14.11
CA PHE A 247 12.75 -8.41 -14.35
C PHE A 247 14.11 -9.04 -14.67
N THR A 248 14.36 -10.29 -14.24
CA THR A 248 15.54 -11.06 -14.64
C THR A 248 15.68 -11.28 -16.15
N GLY A 249 14.57 -11.24 -16.90
CA GLY A 249 14.55 -11.36 -18.36
C GLY A 249 14.81 -10.05 -19.11
N ASN A 250 14.89 -8.92 -18.40
CA ASN A 250 15.00 -7.59 -19.01
C ASN A 250 16.43 -7.06 -18.96
N GLY A 251 16.96 -6.68 -20.14
CA GLY A 251 18.35 -6.19 -20.26
C GLY A 251 18.62 -4.89 -19.49
N LYS A 252 17.63 -3.99 -19.38
CA LYS A 252 17.78 -2.74 -18.60
C LYS A 252 17.90 -3.05 -17.11
N ALA A 253 17.04 -3.90 -16.56
CA ALA A 253 17.08 -4.35 -15.17
C ALA A 253 18.41 -5.04 -14.82
N VAL A 254 18.91 -5.90 -15.72
CA VAL A 254 20.24 -6.51 -15.58
C VAL A 254 21.34 -5.44 -15.55
N SER A 255 21.28 -4.43 -16.42
CA SER A 255 22.27 -3.34 -16.44
C SER A 255 22.26 -2.47 -15.17
N LEU A 256 21.12 -2.39 -14.48
CA LEU A 256 20.97 -1.70 -13.20
C LEU A 256 21.35 -2.58 -12.00
N ALA A 257 21.59 -3.87 -12.21
CA ALA A 257 21.68 -4.88 -11.15
C ALA A 257 20.42 -4.98 -10.27
N GLU A 258 19.25 -4.62 -10.81
CA GLU A 258 17.95 -4.58 -10.12
C GLU A 258 16.98 -5.55 -10.80
N THR A 259 17.24 -6.85 -10.64
CA THR A 259 16.53 -7.90 -11.37
C THR A 259 15.40 -8.57 -10.58
N ASP A 260 15.19 -8.16 -9.34
CA ASP A 260 14.17 -8.74 -8.48
C ASP A 260 12.76 -8.32 -8.89
N GLY A 261 11.86 -9.30 -8.89
CA GLY A 261 10.44 -9.10 -9.07
C GLY A 261 9.92 -9.39 -10.48
N PHE A 262 8.73 -8.89 -10.77
CA PHE A 262 7.96 -9.18 -11.97
C PHE A 262 6.89 -8.12 -12.26
N VAL A 263 6.36 -8.14 -13.48
CA VAL A 263 5.04 -7.57 -13.82
C VAL A 263 4.06 -8.72 -14.02
N LYS A 264 2.89 -8.63 -13.40
CA LYS A 264 1.77 -9.57 -13.52
C LYS A 264 0.53 -8.84 -13.98
N ILE A 265 -0.14 -9.38 -14.98
CA ILE A 265 -1.37 -8.80 -15.56
C ILE A 265 -2.48 -9.84 -15.48
N LEU A 266 -3.66 -9.40 -15.07
CA LEU A 266 -4.90 -10.14 -15.02
C LEU A 266 -5.84 -9.55 -16.07
N ALA A 267 -6.44 -10.39 -16.89
CA ALA A 267 -7.35 -9.96 -17.97
C ALA A 267 -8.53 -10.90 -18.09
N THR A 268 -9.59 -10.45 -18.76
CA THR A 268 -10.72 -11.33 -19.13
C THR A 268 -10.24 -12.44 -20.07
N PRO A 269 -10.88 -13.63 -20.07
CA PRO A 269 -10.47 -14.72 -20.96
C PRO A 269 -10.53 -14.40 -22.46
N ASP A 270 -11.38 -13.45 -22.85
CA ASP A 270 -11.48 -12.95 -24.24
C ASP A 270 -10.50 -11.80 -24.55
N LEU A 271 -9.64 -11.44 -23.58
CA LEU A 271 -8.59 -10.43 -23.68
C LEU A 271 -9.08 -9.00 -23.97
N LYS A 272 -10.38 -8.72 -23.80
CA LYS A 272 -10.96 -7.41 -24.06
C LYS A 272 -10.77 -6.40 -22.93
N GLU A 273 -10.48 -6.86 -21.73
CA GLU A 273 -10.33 -5.99 -20.56
C GLU A 273 -9.19 -6.44 -19.66
N ILE A 274 -8.39 -5.47 -19.20
CA ILE A 274 -7.41 -5.66 -18.14
C ILE A 274 -8.13 -5.46 -16.80
N LEU A 275 -8.11 -6.50 -15.96
CA LEU A 275 -8.79 -6.54 -14.67
C LEU A 275 -7.88 -6.07 -13.52
N GLY A 276 -6.56 -6.21 -13.68
CA GLY A 276 -5.60 -5.76 -12.69
C GLY A 276 -4.15 -5.92 -13.13
N VAL A 277 -3.30 -5.01 -12.65
CA VAL A 277 -1.86 -5.00 -12.91
C VAL A 277 -1.13 -4.94 -11.57
N HIS A 278 -0.11 -5.77 -11.42
CA HIS A 278 0.68 -5.89 -10.20
C HIS A 278 2.16 -5.93 -10.56
N ILE A 279 2.94 -5.03 -9.96
CA ILE A 279 4.36 -4.86 -10.25
C ILE A 279 5.12 -4.94 -8.95
N LEU A 280 6.17 -5.76 -8.95
CA LEU A 280 7.21 -5.78 -7.93
C LEU A 280 8.54 -5.61 -8.68
N GLY A 281 9.34 -4.61 -8.36
CA GLY A 281 10.61 -4.39 -9.05
C GLY A 281 11.02 -2.93 -9.13
N PRO A 282 12.07 -2.62 -9.91
CA PRO A 282 12.54 -1.25 -10.07
C PRO A 282 11.50 -0.38 -10.79
N HIS A 283 11.28 0.84 -10.29
CA HIS A 283 10.32 1.80 -10.85
C HIS A 283 8.90 1.22 -11.01
N ALA A 284 8.48 0.33 -10.10
CA ALA A 284 7.13 -0.21 -10.09
C ALA A 284 6.09 0.91 -9.91
N ASN A 285 6.42 1.89 -9.06
CA ASN A 285 5.52 2.98 -8.69
C ASN A 285 5.28 3.98 -9.84
N ASP A 286 6.25 4.11 -10.74
CA ASP A 286 6.08 4.86 -11.99
C ASP A 286 5.33 4.00 -13.03
N SER A 287 5.81 2.77 -13.24
CA SER A 287 5.33 1.88 -14.32
C SER A 287 3.87 1.44 -14.14
N ILE A 288 3.34 1.45 -12.91
CA ILE A 288 1.94 1.09 -12.66
C ILE A 288 0.95 1.98 -13.39
N HIS A 289 1.36 3.21 -13.72
CA HIS A 289 0.52 4.16 -14.45
C HIS A 289 0.23 3.71 -15.89
N LEU A 290 1.05 2.82 -16.48
CA LEU A 290 0.70 2.15 -17.74
C LEU A 290 -0.57 1.30 -17.59
N GLY A 291 -0.63 0.51 -16.50
CA GLY A 291 -1.80 -0.27 -16.15
C GLY A 291 -2.99 0.62 -15.78
N ALA A 292 -2.76 1.67 -14.99
CA ALA A 292 -3.83 2.57 -14.57
C ALA A 292 -4.46 3.29 -15.77
N MET A 293 -3.64 3.78 -16.71
CA MET A 293 -4.11 4.38 -17.95
C MET A 293 -4.90 3.38 -18.80
N ALA A 294 -4.42 2.14 -18.93
CA ALA A 294 -5.11 1.11 -19.70
C ALA A 294 -6.49 0.78 -19.11
N ILE A 295 -6.59 0.59 -17.80
CA ILE A 295 -7.85 0.31 -17.11
C ILE A 295 -8.81 1.51 -17.20
N ALA A 296 -8.32 2.73 -16.93
CA ALA A 296 -9.13 3.95 -16.97
C ALA A 296 -9.74 4.21 -18.35
N ASN A 297 -9.03 3.83 -19.43
CA ASN A 297 -9.50 3.98 -20.80
C ASN A 297 -10.14 2.71 -21.37
N LYS A 298 -10.34 1.67 -20.55
CA LYS A 298 -10.91 0.37 -20.94
C LYS A 298 -10.22 -0.23 -22.17
N LEU A 299 -8.89 -0.10 -22.21
CA LEU A 299 -8.08 -0.66 -23.29
C LEU A 299 -8.08 -2.18 -23.19
N SER A 300 -8.19 -2.84 -24.34
CA SER A 300 -7.98 -4.28 -24.43
C SER A 300 -6.50 -4.64 -24.28
N VAL A 301 -6.22 -5.93 -24.10
CA VAL A 301 -4.86 -6.46 -24.15
C VAL A 301 -4.22 -6.15 -25.50
N GLU A 302 -5.00 -6.26 -26.59
CA GLU A 302 -4.56 -5.97 -27.96
C GLU A 302 -4.23 -4.49 -28.17
N ASP A 303 -5.02 -3.56 -27.61
CA ASP A 303 -4.72 -2.13 -27.69
C ASP A 303 -3.41 -1.80 -26.98
N THR A 304 -3.16 -2.47 -25.85
CA THR A 304 -1.95 -2.30 -25.05
C THR A 304 -0.72 -2.95 -25.70
N SER A 305 -0.91 -4.05 -26.44
CA SER A 305 0.17 -4.82 -27.09
C SER A 305 0.76 -4.12 -28.32
N LYS A 306 -0.03 -3.27 -28.99
CA LYS A 306 0.35 -2.53 -30.22
C LYS A 306 1.30 -1.36 -30.00
N MET A 307 1.51 -0.93 -28.76
CA MET A 307 2.39 0.19 -28.44
C MET A 307 3.86 -0.16 -28.72
N ILE A 308 4.62 0.78 -29.29
CA ILE A 308 6.07 0.66 -29.38
C ILE A 308 6.69 1.09 -28.04
N TYR A 309 7.33 0.17 -27.35
CA TYR A 309 8.07 0.44 -26.12
C TYR A 309 9.52 0.80 -26.45
N ALA A 310 10.05 1.84 -25.79
CA ALA A 310 11.44 2.23 -25.98
C ALA A 310 12.39 1.16 -25.44
N HIS A 311 13.51 0.93 -26.13
CA HIS A 311 14.52 -0.06 -25.75
C HIS A 311 15.90 0.61 -25.58
N PRO A 312 16.69 0.26 -24.53
CA PRO A 312 16.31 -0.61 -23.41
C PRO A 312 15.59 0.18 -22.29
N THR A 313 14.43 -0.29 -21.83
CA THR A 313 13.70 0.28 -20.69
C THR A 313 13.08 -0.80 -19.78
N LEU A 314 12.72 -0.40 -18.56
CA LEU A 314 12.01 -1.26 -17.61
C LEU A 314 10.55 -1.51 -18.04
N SER A 315 9.95 -0.57 -18.79
CA SER A 315 8.59 -0.70 -19.32
C SER A 315 8.43 -1.89 -20.28
N GLU A 316 9.53 -2.40 -20.86
CA GLU A 316 9.50 -3.62 -21.68
C GLU A 316 9.10 -4.87 -20.87
N VAL A 317 9.22 -4.87 -19.54
CA VAL A 317 8.72 -5.97 -18.68
C VAL A 317 7.18 -5.99 -18.69
N PHE A 318 6.56 -4.81 -18.69
CA PHE A 318 5.11 -4.67 -18.84
C PHE A 318 4.67 -5.12 -20.24
N MET A 319 5.38 -4.69 -21.29
CA MET A 319 5.15 -5.13 -22.67
C MET A 319 5.18 -6.66 -22.79
N GLU A 320 6.22 -7.31 -22.29
CA GLU A 320 6.36 -8.78 -22.37
C GLU A 320 5.26 -9.49 -21.57
N ALA A 321 4.84 -8.94 -20.43
CA ALA A 321 3.69 -9.47 -19.69
C ALA A 321 2.39 -9.36 -20.50
N VAL A 322 2.17 -8.26 -21.23
CA VAL A 322 1.02 -8.13 -22.15
C VAL A 322 1.12 -9.15 -23.29
N HIS A 323 2.27 -9.21 -23.99
CA HIS A 323 2.47 -10.15 -25.11
C HIS A 323 2.36 -11.61 -24.71
N LEU A 324 2.67 -11.96 -23.45
CA LEU A 324 2.45 -13.31 -22.91
C LEU A 324 0.98 -13.72 -22.89
N LEU A 325 0.03 -12.78 -22.70
CA LEU A 325 -1.41 -13.09 -22.73
C LEU A 325 -1.86 -13.53 -24.14
N GLU A 326 -1.22 -12.98 -25.18
CA GLU A 326 -1.52 -13.29 -26.58
C GLU A 326 -0.64 -14.43 -27.15
N GLY A 327 0.37 -14.88 -26.39
CA GLY A 327 1.36 -15.85 -26.89
C GLY A 327 2.39 -15.28 -27.86
N HIS A 328 2.57 -13.96 -27.86
CA HIS A 328 3.48 -13.22 -28.75
C HIS A 328 4.82 -12.82 -28.12
N SER A 329 5.03 -13.13 -26.84
CA SER A 329 6.27 -12.78 -26.13
C SER A 329 7.51 -13.33 -26.84
N ILE A 330 8.48 -12.46 -27.09
CA ILE A 330 9.71 -12.77 -27.83
C ILE A 330 10.84 -13.16 -26.87
N ASN A 331 10.88 -12.53 -25.69
CA ASN A 331 11.92 -12.75 -24.69
C ASN A 331 11.52 -13.76 -23.60
N SER A 332 10.45 -14.54 -23.81
CA SER A 332 10.07 -15.65 -22.95
C SER A 332 10.41 -17.01 -23.58
N PRO A 333 10.79 -18.02 -22.77
CA PRO A 333 10.79 -19.40 -23.25
C PRO A 333 9.37 -19.77 -23.71
N LYS A 334 9.25 -20.48 -24.84
CA LYS A 334 7.98 -21.07 -25.23
C LYS A 334 7.50 -22.02 -24.12
N ALA A 335 6.25 -21.88 -23.71
CA ALA A 335 5.63 -22.81 -22.77
C ALA A 335 5.82 -24.25 -23.31
N ARG A 336 6.40 -25.12 -22.48
CA ARG A 336 6.55 -26.54 -22.79
C ARG A 336 5.27 -27.29 -22.51
#